data_AF-A0AAV3XMP9-F1
#
_entry.id   AF-A0AAV3XMP9-F1
#
_cell.length_a   1.000
_cell.length_b   1.000
_cell.length_c   1.000
_cell.angle_alpha   90.00
_cell.angle_beta   90.00
_cell.angle_gamma   90.00
#
_symmetry.space_group_name_H-M   'P 1'
#
loop_
_entity.id
_entity.type
_entity.pdbx_description
1 polymer ?
#
loop_
_entity_poly.entity_id
_entity_poly.type
_entity_poly.pdbx_seq_one_letter_code
_entity_poly.pdbx_strand_id
1 'polypeptide(L)'
;MRSLGVAPGKEASGDKDLDRVGGSDLCPMALWQWVFTRIEPKLTRPKHDIGEGLGQILDAEKSSGRPIKLVRTKLAALATRLLFKQLVLSLKSD
;
A
#
# COMPACT_ATOMS: atom_id res chain seq x y z
N MET A 1 -9.87 -9.67 -10.97
CA MET A 1 -10.83 -9.61 -9.85
C MET A 1 -11.30 -8.16 -9.75
N ARG A 2 -12.47 -7.85 -10.31
CA ARG A 2 -13.06 -6.50 -10.37
C ARG A 2 -14.11 -6.43 -9.26
N SER A 3 -13.89 -5.62 -8.23
CA SER A 3 -14.77 -5.51 -7.07
C SER A 3 -15.89 -4.51 -7.30
N LEU A 4 -17.10 -4.93 -6.93
CA LEU A 4 -18.36 -4.19 -6.94
C LEU A 4 -18.28 -2.90 -6.10
N GLY A 5 -18.96 -1.83 -6.55
CA GLY A 5 -19.32 -0.69 -5.71
C GLY A 5 -18.58 0.64 -5.94
N VAL A 6 -18.00 0.89 -7.12
CA VAL A 6 -17.36 2.19 -7.39
C VAL A 6 -18.14 2.96 -8.45
N ALA A 7 -18.70 4.10 -8.06
CA ALA A 7 -19.19 5.09 -9.01
C ALA A 7 -18.02 5.54 -9.89
N PRO A 8 -18.15 5.55 -11.23
CA PRO A 8 -17.08 5.98 -12.11
C PRO A 8 -16.65 7.41 -11.76
N GLY A 9 -15.37 7.60 -11.46
CA GLY A 9 -14.82 8.95 -11.36
C GLY A 9 -14.72 9.54 -12.77
N LYS A 10 -15.14 10.80 -12.96
CA LYS A 10 -14.91 11.49 -14.23
C LYS A 10 -13.63 12.31 -14.12
N GLU A 11 -12.60 11.93 -14.86
CA GLU A 11 -11.40 12.76 -15.05
C GLU A 11 -11.50 13.40 -16.44
N ALA A 12 -11.98 14.64 -16.49
CA ALA A 12 -12.06 15.43 -17.72
C ALA A 12 -10.90 16.42 -17.75
N SER A 13 -10.01 16.28 -18.72
CA SER A 13 -8.92 17.23 -18.96
C SER A 13 -8.89 17.59 -20.44
N GLY A 14 -9.50 18.73 -20.78
CA GLY A 14 -9.37 19.51 -22.03
C GLY A 14 -9.72 18.83 -23.36
N ASP A 15 -9.27 17.60 -23.57
CA ASP A 15 -9.26 16.90 -24.85
C ASP A 15 -9.59 15.40 -24.71
N LYS A 16 -9.77 14.90 -23.46
CA LYS A 16 -10.11 13.50 -23.18
C LYS A 16 -11.17 13.41 -22.10
N ASP A 17 -12.32 12.82 -22.45
CA ASP A 17 -13.32 12.33 -21.51
C ASP A 17 -13.01 10.85 -21.26
N LEU A 18 -12.33 10.56 -20.14
CA LEU A 18 -12.04 9.19 -19.73
C LEU A 18 -12.93 8.81 -18.55
N ASP A 19 -13.77 7.80 -18.76
CA ASP A 19 -14.49 7.14 -17.67
C ASP A 19 -13.50 6.35 -16.80
N ARG A 20 -13.28 6.80 -15.57
CA ARG A 20 -12.40 6.09 -14.64
C ARG A 20 -13.14 4.91 -14.04
N VAL A 21 -12.97 3.75 -14.65
CA VAL A 21 -13.45 2.47 -14.12
C VAL A 21 -12.51 1.99 -13.01
N GLY A 22 -12.69 2.49 -11.78
CA GLY A 22 -11.85 2.05 -10.66
C GLY A 22 -12.07 2.82 -9.35
N GLY A 23 -11.72 2.16 -8.24
CA GLY A 23 -11.78 2.63 -6.85
C GLY A 23 -11.07 3.96 -6.56
N SER A 24 -11.06 4.35 -5.29
CA SER A 24 -10.27 5.50 -4.83
C SER A 24 -8.77 5.18 -4.84
N ASP A 25 -7.98 6.03 -5.48
CA ASP A 25 -6.50 5.94 -5.46
C ASP A 25 -5.89 6.39 -4.14
N LEU A 26 -6.69 7.02 -3.25
CA LEU A 26 -6.20 7.60 -1.99
C LEU A 26 -5.57 6.54 -1.09
N CYS A 27 -6.19 5.36 -0.97
CA CYS A 27 -5.68 4.31 -0.10
C CYS A 27 -4.35 3.73 -0.63
N PRO A 28 -4.22 3.34 -1.91
CA PRO A 28 -2.95 2.98 -2.51
C PRO A 28 -1.86 4.05 -2.35
N MET A 29 -2.19 5.33 -2.58
CA MET A 29 -1.24 6.43 -2.43
C MET A 29 -0.77 6.60 -0.99
N ALA A 30 -1.68 6.61 -0.03
CA ALA A 30 -1.36 6.74 1.39
C ALA A 30 -0.49 5.58 1.89
N LEU A 31 -0.80 4.35 1.49
CA LEU A 31 0.01 3.18 1.84
C LEU A 31 1.41 3.24 1.22
N TRP A 32 1.51 3.69 -0.03
CA TRP A 32 2.81 3.89 -0.66
C TRP A 32 3.65 4.93 0.08
N GLN A 33 3.04 6.07 0.44
CA GLN A 33 3.69 7.12 1.24
C GLN A 33 4.10 6.62 2.62
N TRP A 34 3.27 5.80 3.27
CA TRP A 34 3.58 5.19 4.55
C TRP A 34 4.79 4.24 4.44
N VAL A 35 4.84 3.39 3.41
CA VAL A 35 6.02 2.55 3.15
C VAL A 35 7.27 3.41 2.95
N PHE A 36 7.18 4.47 2.15
CA PHE A 36 8.32 5.35 1.86
C PHE A 36 8.83 6.12 3.09
N THR A 37 7.94 6.56 3.97
CA THR A 37 8.30 7.44 5.10
C THR A 37 8.52 6.69 6.42
N ARG A 38 7.87 5.54 6.61
CA ARG A 38 7.89 4.80 7.89
C ARG A 38 8.53 3.43 7.80
N ILE A 39 8.47 2.73 6.67
CA ILE A 39 9.04 1.37 6.56
C ILE A 39 10.45 1.41 5.97
N GLU A 40 10.63 2.19 4.91
CA GLU A 40 11.91 2.26 4.22
C GLU A 40 13.05 2.82 5.09
N PRO A 41 12.87 3.93 5.85
CA PRO A 41 13.90 4.43 6.73
C PRO A 41 13.99 3.56 7.99
N LYS A 42 15.16 2.95 8.22
CA LYS A 42 15.38 2.00 9.34
C LYS A 42 15.02 2.58 10.72
N LEU A 43 15.32 3.86 10.94
CA LEU A 43 15.14 4.53 12.24
C LEU A 43 13.68 4.80 12.60
N THR A 44 12.78 4.87 11.61
CA THR A 44 11.37 5.26 11.82
C THR A 44 10.40 4.09 11.74
N ARG A 45 10.93 2.86 11.57
CA ARG A 45 10.15 1.62 11.49
C ARG A 45 9.26 1.46 12.73
N PRO A 46 7.96 1.17 12.55
CA PRO A 46 7.11 0.79 13.66
C PRO A 46 7.72 -0.40 14.42
N LYS A 47 7.80 -0.29 15.75
CA LYS A 47 8.30 -1.35 16.64
C LYS A 47 7.21 -2.40 16.88
N HIS A 48 6.73 -3.00 15.81
CA HIS A 48 5.72 -4.04 15.80
C HIS A 48 6.10 -5.07 14.74
N ASP A 49 5.71 -6.33 14.92
CA ASP A 49 6.08 -7.47 14.07
C ASP A 49 5.85 -7.21 12.58
N ILE A 50 4.72 -6.58 12.25
CA ILE A 50 4.39 -6.17 10.87
C ILE A 50 5.43 -5.16 10.32
N GLY A 51 5.80 -4.15 11.10
CA GLY A 51 6.75 -3.12 10.68
C GLY A 51 8.15 -3.68 10.48
N GLU A 52 8.58 -4.56 11.38
CA GLU A 52 9.88 -5.24 11.28
C GLU A 52 9.91 -6.21 10.09
N GLY A 53 8.90 -7.07 9.95
CA GLY A 53 8.81 -8.02 8.85
C GLY A 53 8.76 -7.34 7.48
N LEU A 54 8.01 -6.24 7.34
CA LEU A 54 8.03 -5.42 6.13
C LEU A 54 9.41 -4.81 5.87
N GLY A 55 10.06 -4.28 6.91
CA GLY A 55 11.40 -3.72 6.80
C GLY A 55 12.44 -4.73 6.32
N GLN A 56 12.39 -5.97 6.84
CA GLN A 56 13.28 -7.05 6.44
C GLN A 56 13.07 -7.45 4.96
N ILE A 57 11.81 -7.60 4.53
CA ILE A 57 11.48 -7.91 3.12
C ILE A 57 12.00 -6.80 2.20
N LEU A 58 11.81 -5.53 2.58
CA LEU A 58 12.29 -4.40 1.80
C LEU A 58 13.81 -4.36 1.70
N ASP A 59 14.52 -4.61 2.79
CA ASP A 59 15.99 -4.64 2.82
C ASP A 59 16.54 -5.79 1.94
N ALA A 60 15.92 -6.97 2.02
CA ALA A 60 16.27 -8.12 1.17
C ALA A 60 16.04 -7.82 -0.33
N GLU A 61 14.87 -7.28 -0.68
CA GLU A 61 14.54 -6.95 -2.07
C GLU A 61 15.47 -5.84 -2.62
N LYS A 62 15.81 -4.84 -1.79
CA LYS A 62 16.82 -3.82 -2.15
C LYS A 62 18.19 -4.45 -2.40
N SER A 63 18.64 -5.36 -1.54
CA SER A 63 19.93 -6.04 -1.70
C SER A 63 19.99 -6.91 -2.96
N SER A 64 18.85 -7.41 -3.43
CA SER A 64 18.73 -8.20 -4.67
C SER A 64 18.81 -7.35 -5.95
N GLY A 65 18.89 -6.02 -5.84
CA GLY A 65 19.01 -5.11 -6.99
C GLY A 65 17.69 -4.83 -7.71
N ARG A 66 16.54 -5.21 -7.16
CA ARG A 66 15.24 -4.95 -7.79
C ARG A 66 14.89 -3.45 -7.79
N PRO A 67 14.18 -2.95 -8.82
CA PRO A 67 13.77 -1.55 -8.88
C PRO A 67 12.95 -1.13 -7.66
N ILE A 68 13.40 -0.09 -6.94
CA ILE A 68 12.78 0.31 -5.67
C ILE A 68 11.30 0.69 -5.77
N LYS A 69 10.88 1.28 -6.91
CA LYS A 69 9.47 1.61 -7.15
C LYS A 69 8.60 0.35 -7.11
N LEU A 70 9.06 -0.73 -7.74
CA LEU A 70 8.34 -2.01 -7.76
C LEU A 70 8.27 -2.63 -6.36
N VAL A 71 9.39 -2.58 -5.62
CA VAL A 71 9.48 -3.08 -4.25
C VAL A 71 8.49 -2.36 -3.34
N ARG A 72 8.41 -1.02 -3.41
CA ARG A 72 7.46 -0.21 -2.63
C ARG A 72 6.00 -0.57 -2.92
N THR A 73 5.63 -0.69 -4.20
CA THR A 73 4.26 -1.06 -4.59
C THR A 73 3.88 -2.46 -4.09
N LYS A 74 4.79 -3.44 -4.22
CA LYS A 74 4.59 -4.79 -3.68
C LYS A 74 4.43 -4.77 -2.16
N LEU A 75 5.29 -4.02 -1.47
CA LEU A 75 5.21 -3.88 -0.01
C LEU A 75 3.91 -3.20 0.43
N ALA A 76 3.46 -2.15 -0.26
CA ALA A 76 2.22 -1.46 0.06
C ALA A 76 1.03 -2.41 0.00
N ALA A 77 0.94 -3.23 -1.06
CA ALA A 77 -0.12 -4.23 -1.19
C ALA A 77 -0.06 -5.32 -0.09
N LEU A 78 1.15 -5.75 0.29
CA LEU A 78 1.35 -6.72 1.36
C LEU A 78 0.97 -6.11 2.72
N ALA A 79 1.37 -4.87 2.98
CA ALA A 79 1.03 -4.12 4.18
C ALA A 79 -0.49 -3.97 4.34
N THR A 80 -1.23 -3.65 3.27
CA THR A 80 -2.71 -3.59 3.32
C THR A 80 -3.29 -4.88 3.87
N ARG A 81 -2.83 -6.03 3.38
CA ARG A 81 -3.36 -7.34 3.79
C ARG A 81 -3.03 -7.65 5.25
N LEU A 82 -1.82 -7.33 5.71
CA LEU A 82 -1.42 -7.56 7.09
C LEU A 82 -2.14 -6.63 8.07
N LEU A 83 -2.19 -5.33 7.76
CA LEU A 83 -2.86 -4.34 8.60
C LEU A 83 -4.37 -4.61 8.69
N PHE A 84 -5.01 -4.98 7.57
CA PHE A 84 -6.43 -5.33 7.58
C PHE A 84 -6.71 -6.58 8.41
N LYS A 85 -5.86 -7.62 8.32
CA LYS A 85 -5.98 -8.80 9.18
C LYS A 85 -5.87 -8.43 10.66
N GLN A 86 -4.91 -7.59 11.01
CA GLN A 86 -4.71 -7.14 12.39
C GLN A 86 -5.91 -6.34 12.89
N LEU A 87 -6.46 -5.46 12.06
CA LEU A 87 -7.67 -4.70 12.37
C LEU A 87 -8.88 -5.62 12.62
N VAL A 88 -9.09 -6.63 11.78
CA VAL A 88 -10.20 -7.58 11.97
C VAL A 88 -10.02 -8.39 13.25
N LEU A 89 -8.78 -8.75 13.62
CA LEU A 89 -8.50 -9.42 14.88
C LEU A 89 -8.75 -8.51 16.09
N SER A 90 -8.35 -7.24 16.02
CA SER A 90 -8.57 -6.30 17.12
C SER A 90 -10.06 -6.06 17.36
N LEU A 91 -10.86 -5.97 16.29
CA LEU A 91 -12.32 -5.80 16.38
C LEU A 91 -13.08 -7.02 16.94
N LYS A 92 -12.49 -8.21 16.90
CA LYS A 92 -13.08 -9.43 17.49
C LYS A 92 -12.73 -9.62 18.96
N SER A 93 -11.77 -8.85 19.46
CA SER A 93 -11.27 -8.97 20.83
C SER A 93 -11.99 -8.01 21.79
N ASP A 94 -12.96 -7.23 21.28
CA ASP A 94 -13.99 -6.50 22.02
C ASP A 94 -15.30 -7.32 22.06
#